data_AF-A0A7S1ML88-F1
#
_entry.id   AF-A0A7S1ML88-F1
#
_cell.length_a   1.000
_cell.length_b   1.000
_cell.length_c   1.000
_cell.angle_alpha   90.00
_cell.angle_beta   90.00
_cell.angle_gamma   90.00
#
_symmetry.space_group_name_H-M   'P 1'
#
loop_
_entity.id
_entity.type
_entity.pdbx_description
1 polymer ?
#
loop_
_entity_poly.entity_id
_entity_poly.type
_entity_poly.pdbx_seq_one_letter_code
_entity_poly.pdbx_strand_id
1 'polypeptide(L)'
;WSACLCSAWGCEEVLAVDPGELAQGLLEANREAAARGAAGRIRHLRMRWEEAFAQLKEDGASVDVLTCDANVPCDQTLDLLEAADASGLLAPRAYLVLTFKNCSRTKSDFERLKAEQLVRLGRLCDGMREVQLLANRKLETTVLGRFAGARAAPRDSAAGTDRGEVAKEVFCGDS
;
A
#
# COMPACT_ATOMS: atom_id res chain seq x y z
N TRP A 1 -3.62 7.25 -7.40
CA TRP A 1 -2.91 5.96 -7.34
C TRP A 1 -3.58 4.86 -8.15
N SER A 2 -4.85 4.53 -7.89
CA SER A 2 -5.48 3.31 -8.44
C SER A 2 -5.39 3.15 -9.96
N ALA A 3 -5.65 4.22 -10.73
CA ALA A 3 -5.52 4.17 -12.19
C ALA A 3 -4.08 3.92 -12.66
N CYS A 4 -3.09 4.55 -12.01
CA CYS A 4 -1.67 4.41 -12.38
C CYS A 4 -1.14 3.02 -12.05
N LEU A 5 -1.55 2.45 -10.92
CA LEU A 5 -1.21 1.07 -10.56
C LEU A 5 -1.75 0.10 -11.61
N CYS A 6 -3.06 0.15 -11.86
CA CYS A 6 -3.72 -0.69 -12.86
C CYS A 6 -3.09 -0.58 -14.26
N SER A 7 -2.75 0.63 -14.72
CA SER A 7 -2.29 0.85 -16.09
C SER A 7 -0.77 0.83 -16.26
N ALA A 8 -0.03 1.69 -15.55
CA ALA A 8 1.39 1.89 -15.76
C ALA A 8 2.23 0.80 -15.09
N TRP A 9 1.77 0.30 -13.94
CA TRP A 9 2.47 -0.78 -13.22
C TRP A 9 2.00 -2.16 -13.67
N GLY A 10 0.79 -2.26 -14.23
CA GLY A 10 0.28 -3.48 -14.86
C GLY A 10 -0.36 -4.45 -13.87
N CYS A 11 -0.98 -3.93 -12.82
CA CYS A 11 -1.50 -4.71 -11.71
C CYS A 11 -2.81 -5.37 -12.11
N GLU A 12 -2.95 -6.69 -11.89
CA GLU A 12 -4.15 -7.44 -12.26
C GLU A 12 -5.39 -6.98 -11.50
N GLU A 13 -5.24 -6.64 -10.22
CA GLU A 13 -6.30 -6.12 -9.40
C GLU A 13 -5.79 -5.06 -8.44
N VAL A 14 -6.47 -3.91 -8.43
CA VAL A 14 -6.26 -2.84 -7.46
C VAL A 14 -7.48 -2.75 -6.54
N LEU A 15 -7.24 -2.98 -5.26
CA LEU A 15 -8.21 -2.86 -4.18
C LEU A 15 -8.12 -1.44 -3.62
N ALA A 16 -9.00 -0.55 -4.07
CA ALA A 16 -9.08 0.80 -3.53
C ALA A 16 -9.92 0.78 -2.26
N VAL A 17 -9.34 1.10 -1.11
CA VAL A 17 -9.94 1.08 0.22
C VAL A 17 -10.11 2.50 0.71
N ASP A 18 -11.36 2.95 0.78
CA ASP A 18 -11.73 4.29 1.21
C ASP A 18 -13.24 4.34 1.45
N PRO A 19 -13.75 4.82 2.61
CA PRO A 19 -15.19 4.97 2.79
C PRO A 19 -15.80 6.07 1.89
N GLY A 20 -14.98 7.00 1.41
CA GLY A 20 -15.34 8.03 0.43
C GLY A 20 -15.59 7.46 -0.97
N GLU A 21 -16.11 8.32 -1.85
CA GLU A 21 -16.27 7.98 -3.27
C GLU A 21 -14.94 8.13 -4.01
N LEU A 22 -14.67 7.22 -4.94
CA LEU A 22 -13.59 7.43 -5.91
C LEU A 22 -13.97 8.55 -6.90
N ALA A 23 -12.97 9.04 -7.62
CA ALA A 23 -13.17 10.04 -8.67
C ALA A 23 -14.28 9.61 -9.65
N GLN A 24 -15.20 10.52 -9.96
CA GLN A 24 -16.34 10.24 -10.82
C GLN A 24 -15.90 9.67 -12.17
N GLY A 25 -16.54 8.60 -12.61
CA GLY A 25 -16.24 7.95 -13.89
C GLY A 25 -15.04 7.01 -13.85
N LEU A 26 -14.27 6.94 -12.75
CA LEU A 26 -13.06 6.10 -12.68
C LEU A 26 -13.40 4.61 -12.86
N LEU A 27 -14.43 4.12 -12.17
CA LEU A 27 -14.83 2.71 -12.24
C LEU A 27 -15.50 2.38 -13.57
N GLU A 28 -16.28 3.30 -14.15
CA GLU A 28 -16.82 3.16 -15.50
C GLU A 28 -15.70 3.07 -16.53
N ALA A 29 -14.75 4.02 -16.50
CA ALA A 29 -13.62 4.05 -17.42
C ALA A 29 -12.72 2.81 -17.28
N ASN A 30 -12.48 2.32 -16.07
CA ASN A 30 -11.73 1.08 -15.85
C ASN A 30 -12.47 -0.14 -16.42
N ARG A 31 -13.79 -0.26 -16.21
CA ARG A 31 -14.60 -1.34 -16.78
C ARG A 31 -14.61 -1.32 -18.31
N GLU A 32 -14.76 -0.14 -18.91
CA GLU A 32 -14.69 0.02 -20.35
C GLU A 32 -13.31 -0.32 -20.92
N ALA A 33 -12.23 0.06 -20.22
CA ALA A 33 -10.87 -0.30 -20.60
C ALA A 33 -10.66 -1.82 -20.55
N ALA A 34 -11.12 -2.48 -19.48
CA ALA A 34 -11.07 -3.94 -19.36
C ALA A 34 -11.87 -4.64 -20.47
N ALA A 35 -13.05 -4.11 -20.84
CA ALA A 35 -13.84 -4.63 -21.97
C ALA A 35 -13.13 -4.51 -23.33
N ARG A 36 -12.18 -3.57 -23.46
CA ARG A 36 -11.29 -3.42 -24.63
C ARG A 36 -9.99 -4.23 -24.53
N GLY A 37 -9.84 -5.05 -23.48
CA GLY A 37 -8.67 -5.90 -23.26
C GLY A 37 -7.52 -5.23 -22.52
N ALA A 38 -7.73 -4.08 -21.86
CA ALA A 38 -6.74 -3.55 -20.93
C ALA A 38 -6.58 -4.52 -19.74
N ALA A 39 -5.33 -4.72 -19.32
CA ALA A 39 -5.04 -5.47 -18.11
C ALA A 39 -5.44 -4.67 -16.87
N GLY A 40 -5.86 -5.38 -15.82
CA GLY A 40 -6.12 -4.81 -14.52
C GLY A 40 -7.57 -4.39 -14.27
N ARG A 41 -8.07 -4.65 -13.06
CA ARG A 41 -9.39 -4.21 -12.58
C ARG A 41 -9.27 -3.40 -11.29
N ILE A 42 -10.11 -2.40 -11.13
CA ILE A 42 -10.22 -1.65 -9.86
C ILE A 42 -11.47 -2.13 -9.11
N ARG A 43 -11.27 -2.62 -7.89
CA ARG A 43 -12.34 -2.98 -6.95
C ARG A 43 -12.32 -1.96 -5.81
N HIS A 44 -13.40 -1.19 -5.67
CA HIS A 44 -13.56 -0.25 -4.57
C HIS A 44 -14.18 -0.94 -3.36
N LEU A 45 -13.43 -1.01 -2.26
CA LEU A 45 -13.88 -1.43 -0.94
C LEU A 45 -14.24 -0.18 -0.16
N ARG A 46 -15.53 0.15 -0.15
CA ARG A 46 -16.04 1.38 0.46
C ARG A 46 -16.18 1.25 1.99
N MET A 47 -15.05 1.13 2.65
CA MET A 47 -14.93 0.86 4.09
C MET A 47 -13.57 1.35 4.60
N ARG A 48 -13.37 1.28 5.91
CA ARG A 48 -12.05 1.59 6.48
C ARG A 48 -11.09 0.43 6.29
N TRP A 49 -9.79 0.69 6.45
CA TRP A 49 -8.76 -0.32 6.21
C TRP A 49 -8.83 -1.47 7.21
N GLU A 50 -9.28 -1.25 8.44
CA GLU A 50 -9.47 -2.30 9.45
C GLU A 50 -10.48 -3.35 8.97
N GLU A 51 -11.61 -2.90 8.44
CA GLU A 51 -12.68 -3.73 7.92
C GLU A 51 -12.23 -4.44 6.62
N ALA A 52 -11.57 -3.69 5.74
CA ALA A 52 -11.06 -4.23 4.48
C ALA A 52 -10.00 -5.33 4.73
N PHE A 53 -9.11 -5.15 5.69
CA PHE A 53 -8.07 -6.13 5.98
C PHE A 53 -8.65 -7.43 6.55
N ALA A 54 -9.65 -7.33 7.42
CA ALA A 54 -10.38 -8.50 7.90
C ALA A 54 -11.02 -9.27 6.74
N GLN A 55 -11.75 -8.57 5.86
CA GLN A 55 -12.38 -9.19 4.69
C GLN A 55 -11.34 -9.81 3.73
N LEU A 56 -10.27 -9.08 3.42
CA LEU A 56 -9.24 -9.55 2.49
C LEU A 56 -8.49 -10.77 3.02
N LYS A 57 -8.32 -10.87 4.33
CA LYS A 57 -7.75 -12.03 5.00
C LYS A 57 -8.66 -13.25 4.87
N GLU A 58 -9.97 -13.07 5.06
CA GLU A 58 -10.97 -14.12 4.85
C GLU A 58 -11.01 -14.59 3.38
N ASP A 59 -10.84 -13.65 2.45
CA ASP A 59 -10.73 -13.93 1.01
C ASP A 59 -9.40 -14.62 0.61
N GLY A 60 -8.45 -14.78 1.55
CA GLY A 60 -7.12 -15.31 1.28
C GLY A 60 -6.32 -14.46 0.29
N ALA A 61 -6.49 -13.13 0.33
CA ALA A 61 -5.76 -12.21 -0.52
C ALA A 61 -4.29 -12.09 -0.09
N SER A 62 -3.41 -11.88 -1.07
CA SER A 62 -2.00 -11.56 -0.88
C SER A 62 -1.69 -10.30 -1.69
N VAL A 63 -0.96 -9.36 -1.10
CA VAL A 63 -0.76 -8.00 -1.58
C VAL A 63 0.69 -7.77 -1.97
N ASP A 64 0.96 -7.59 -3.26
CA ASP A 64 2.31 -7.37 -3.80
C ASP A 64 2.75 -5.92 -3.73
N VAL A 65 1.80 -4.99 -3.73
CA VAL A 65 2.06 -3.56 -3.59
C VAL A 65 1.04 -2.96 -2.65
N LEU A 66 1.55 -2.32 -1.59
CA LEU A 66 0.77 -1.50 -0.68
C LEU A 66 1.12 -0.04 -0.92
N THR A 67 0.09 0.75 -1.24
CA THR A 67 0.22 2.20 -1.36
C THR A 67 -0.70 2.88 -0.35
N CYS A 68 -0.18 3.86 0.38
CA CYS A 68 -0.96 4.65 1.34
C CYS A 68 -0.64 6.12 1.14
N ASP A 69 -1.63 6.86 0.67
CA ASP A 69 -1.55 8.31 0.47
C ASP A 69 -2.65 9.02 1.26
N ALA A 70 -2.90 8.50 2.46
CA ALA A 70 -3.89 9.06 3.37
C ALA A 70 -3.32 10.27 4.15
N ASN A 71 -4.14 11.29 4.35
CA ASN A 71 -4.05 12.47 5.18
C ASN A 71 -4.27 12.11 6.64
N VAL A 72 -3.45 11.17 7.10
CA VAL A 72 -3.33 10.76 8.48
C VAL A 72 -1.92 11.06 8.97
N PRO A 73 -1.74 11.21 10.30
CA PRO A 73 -0.43 11.25 10.92
C PRO A 73 0.44 10.03 10.52
N CYS A 74 1.76 10.23 10.38
CA CYS A 74 2.66 9.19 9.87
C CYS A 74 2.78 7.94 10.76
N ASP A 75 2.52 8.07 12.06
CA ASP A 75 2.39 6.94 12.98
C ASP A 75 1.18 6.05 12.63
N GLN A 76 0.03 6.65 12.30
CA GLN A 76 -1.15 5.91 11.84
C GLN A 76 -0.91 5.22 10.48
N THR A 77 -0.13 5.83 9.57
CA THR A 77 0.29 5.16 8.33
C THR A 77 1.08 3.87 8.62
N LEU A 78 1.89 3.86 9.68
CA LEU A 78 2.66 2.68 10.09
C LEU A 78 1.81 1.67 10.83
N ASP A 79 0.84 2.11 11.65
CA ASP A 79 -0.12 1.22 12.30
C ASP A 79 -0.90 0.41 11.25
N LEU A 80 -1.27 1.05 10.12
CA LEU A 80 -1.88 0.37 8.97
C LEU A 80 -0.94 -0.68 8.37
N LEU A 81 0.33 -0.34 8.12
CA LEU A 81 1.30 -1.31 7.58
C LEU A 81 1.47 -2.52 8.49
N GLU A 82 1.61 -2.29 9.80
CA GLU A 82 1.75 -3.36 10.80
C GLU A 82 0.49 -4.20 10.91
N ALA A 83 -0.70 -3.61 10.80
CA ALA A 83 -1.95 -4.35 10.76
C ALA A 83 -2.06 -5.22 9.49
N ALA A 84 -1.57 -4.74 8.35
CA ALA A 84 -1.52 -5.52 7.11
C ALA A 84 -0.56 -6.73 7.24
N ASP A 85 0.62 -6.52 7.83
CA ASP A 85 1.57 -7.59 8.16
C ASP A 85 0.98 -8.61 9.14
N ALA A 86 0.44 -8.14 10.27
CA ALA A 86 -0.17 -9.00 11.28
C ALA A 86 -1.37 -9.81 10.74
N SER A 87 -2.04 -9.30 9.72
CA SER A 87 -3.13 -10.00 9.02
C SER A 87 -2.63 -11.04 8.01
N GLY A 88 -1.34 -11.05 7.70
CA GLY A 88 -0.74 -11.90 6.67
C GLY A 88 -1.07 -11.46 5.24
N LEU A 89 -1.49 -10.20 5.06
CA LEU A 89 -1.93 -9.69 3.76
C LEU A 89 -0.77 -9.36 2.84
N LEU A 90 0.39 -9.00 3.36
CA LEU A 90 1.52 -8.56 2.54
C LEU A 90 2.29 -9.76 2.01
N ALA A 91 2.42 -9.82 0.68
CA ALA A 91 3.29 -10.81 0.03
C ALA A 91 4.75 -10.60 0.48
N PRO A 92 5.57 -11.67 0.54
CA PRO A 92 7.01 -11.51 0.76
C PRO A 92 7.61 -10.54 -0.25
N ARG A 93 8.37 -9.56 0.23
CA ARG A 93 8.98 -8.51 -0.62
C ARG A 93 7.97 -7.58 -1.29
N ALA A 94 6.74 -7.48 -0.81
CA ALA A 94 5.77 -6.49 -1.30
C ALA A 94 6.40 -5.09 -1.42
N TYR A 95 6.13 -4.38 -2.50
CA TYR A 95 6.53 -2.99 -2.64
C TYR A 95 5.67 -2.11 -1.74
N LEU A 96 6.33 -1.17 -1.07
CA LEU A 96 5.65 -0.20 -0.23
C LEU A 96 5.88 1.21 -0.78
N VAL A 97 4.80 1.97 -0.90
CA VAL A 97 4.81 3.39 -1.26
C VAL A 97 3.92 4.13 -0.26
N LEU A 98 4.53 4.78 0.72
CA LEU A 98 3.84 5.45 1.81
C LEU A 98 4.08 6.96 1.73
N THR A 99 3.05 7.78 1.73
CA THR A 99 3.21 9.24 1.83
C THR A 99 2.97 9.67 3.27
N PHE A 100 4.01 10.23 3.90
CA PHE A 100 3.87 10.89 5.19
C PHE A 100 3.44 12.34 4.99
N LYS A 101 2.21 12.65 5.45
CA LYS A 101 1.67 14.01 5.42
C LYS A 101 1.94 14.71 6.76
N ASN A 102 2.24 16.00 6.71
CA ASN A 102 2.39 16.78 7.93
C ASN A 102 1.02 17.14 8.54
N CYS A 103 0.63 16.39 9.55
CA CYS A 103 -0.52 16.68 10.41
C CYS A 103 -0.14 17.40 11.72
N SER A 104 1.14 17.75 11.91
CA SER A 104 1.65 18.42 13.11
C SER A 104 1.52 19.94 13.04
N ARG A 105 1.46 20.59 14.20
CA ARG A 105 1.37 22.06 14.31
C ARG A 105 2.63 22.77 13.80
N THR A 106 3.80 22.14 13.96
CA THR A 106 5.09 22.71 13.57
C THR A 106 5.86 21.76 12.68
N LYS A 107 6.74 22.32 11.84
CA LYS A 107 7.66 21.52 11.01
C LYS A 107 8.59 20.67 11.89
N SER A 108 9.11 21.21 12.98
CA SER A 108 10.04 20.49 13.86
C SER A 108 9.39 19.26 14.51
N ASP A 109 8.13 19.36 14.91
CA ASP A 109 7.37 18.22 15.42
C ASP A 109 7.20 17.13 14.37
N PHE A 110 6.87 17.53 13.14
CA PHE A 110 6.74 16.59 12.03
C PHE A 110 8.05 15.87 11.70
N GLU A 111 9.17 16.59 11.59
CA GLU A 111 10.47 15.96 11.29
C GLU A 111 10.89 14.99 12.39
N ARG A 112 10.61 15.33 13.67
CA ARG A 112 10.86 14.43 14.80
C ARG A 112 10.02 13.16 14.69
N LEU A 113 8.70 13.29 14.53
CA LEU A 113 7.79 12.15 14.43
C LEU A 113 8.14 11.29 13.21
N LYS A 114 8.43 11.90 12.06
CA LYS A 114 8.88 11.22 10.85
C LYS A 114 10.14 10.41 11.11
N ALA A 115 11.15 10.98 11.75
CA ALA A 115 12.40 10.28 12.06
C ALA A 115 12.16 9.05 12.94
N GLU A 116 11.28 9.16 13.94
CA GLU A 116 10.86 8.02 14.78
C GLU A 116 10.17 6.92 13.95
N GLN A 117 9.26 7.30 13.06
CA GLN A 117 8.56 6.35 12.19
C GLN A 117 9.47 5.70 11.16
N LEU A 118 10.48 6.40 10.63
CA LEU A 118 11.47 5.80 9.72
C LEU A 118 12.31 4.72 10.41
N VAL A 119 12.67 4.91 11.69
CA VAL A 119 13.34 3.87 12.48
C VAL A 119 12.43 2.66 12.67
N ARG A 120 11.13 2.87 12.93
CA ARG A 120 10.13 1.80 13.05
C ARG A 120 9.97 1.05 11.72
N LEU A 121 9.82 1.79 10.62
CA LEU A 121 9.69 1.23 9.27
C LEU A 121 10.92 0.40 8.87
N GLY A 122 12.12 0.83 9.25
CA GLY A 122 13.37 0.11 8.95
C GLY A 122 13.49 -1.27 9.60
N ARG A 123 12.60 -1.61 10.53
CA ARG A 123 12.49 -2.97 11.10
C ARG A 123 11.62 -3.89 10.26
N LEU A 124 10.68 -3.31 9.50
CA LEU A 124 9.71 -4.00 8.67
C LEU A 124 10.15 -4.08 7.20
N CYS A 125 11.08 -3.23 6.79
CA CYS A 125 11.36 -2.99 5.38
C CYS A 125 12.85 -2.95 5.06
N ASP A 126 13.20 -3.51 3.90
CA ASP A 126 14.51 -3.42 3.30
C ASP A 126 14.56 -2.30 2.24
N GLY A 127 15.75 -1.74 2.04
CA GLY A 127 16.03 -0.83 0.93
C GLY A 127 15.22 0.48 0.96
N MET A 128 14.87 0.97 2.15
CA MET A 128 14.07 2.17 2.30
C MET A 128 14.71 3.41 1.66
N ARG A 129 13.88 4.24 1.03
CA ARG A 129 14.29 5.53 0.47
C ARG A 129 13.23 6.58 0.72
N GLU A 130 13.63 7.73 1.24
CA GLU A 130 12.80 8.94 1.22
C GLU A 130 12.95 9.62 -0.14
N VAL A 131 11.82 10.02 -0.74
CA VAL A 131 11.76 10.72 -2.02
C VAL A 131 10.78 11.87 -1.91
N GLN A 132 11.20 13.04 -2.40
CA GLN A 132 10.31 14.17 -2.62
C GLN A 132 9.76 14.09 -4.05
N LEU A 133 8.50 13.69 -4.21
CA LEU A 133 7.83 13.70 -5.50
C LEU A 133 7.45 15.14 -5.87
N LEU A 134 7.35 15.41 -7.17
CA LEU A 134 6.87 16.70 -7.67
C LEU A 134 5.44 17.02 -7.19
N ALA A 135 4.64 15.98 -6.94
CA ALA A 135 3.28 16.11 -6.42
C ALA A 135 3.22 16.33 -4.90
N ASN A 136 4.30 16.07 -4.16
CA ASN A 136 4.32 16.27 -2.72
C ASN A 136 4.32 17.76 -2.39
N ARG A 137 3.50 18.16 -1.42
CA ARG A 137 3.55 19.50 -0.83
C ARG A 137 4.84 19.69 -0.02
N LYS A 138 5.13 20.95 0.37
CA LYS A 138 6.36 21.37 1.08
C LYS A 138 6.68 20.56 2.35
N LEU A 139 5.69 19.91 2.96
CA LEU A 139 5.81 19.12 4.18
C LEU A 139 5.16 17.73 4.01
N GLU A 140 5.31 17.15 2.83
CA GLU A 140 4.98 15.77 2.55
C GLU A 140 6.26 15.06 2.08
N THR A 141 6.42 13.80 2.45
CA THR A 141 7.53 12.97 2.00
C THR A 141 7.01 11.59 1.64
N THR A 142 7.36 11.09 0.46
CA THR A 142 7.04 9.72 0.07
C THR A 142 8.20 8.80 0.45
N VAL A 143 7.89 7.69 1.10
CA VAL A 143 8.84 6.65 1.49
C VAL A 143 8.58 5.41 0.65
N LEU A 144 9.64 4.89 0.05
CA LEU A 144 9.64 3.69 -0.76
C LEU A 144 10.39 2.59 -0.03
N GLY A 145 9.94 1.34 -0.13
CA GLY A 145 10.65 0.21 0.46
C GLY A 145 10.17 -1.14 -0.06
N ARG A 146 10.82 -2.19 0.41
CA ARG A 146 10.37 -3.57 0.24
C ARG A 146 10.02 -4.16 1.59
N PHE A 147 8.83 -4.71 1.72
CA PHE A 147 8.45 -5.42 2.92
C PHE A 147 9.39 -6.62 3.13
N ALA A 148 10.05 -6.70 4.27
CA ALA A 148 11.02 -7.76 4.53
C ALA A 148 10.36 -9.15 4.69
N GLY A 149 9.02 -9.17 4.86
CA GLY A 149 8.30 -10.34 5.35
C GLY A 149 8.49 -10.47 6.86
N ALA A 150 7.58 -11.20 7.52
CA ALA A 150 7.99 -11.91 8.73
C ALA A 150 9.24 -12.69 8.34
N ARG A 151 10.42 -12.28 8.83
CA ARG A 151 11.70 -12.94 8.56
C ARG A 151 11.43 -14.42 8.74
N ALA A 152 11.31 -15.15 7.63
CA ALA A 152 11.23 -16.58 7.72
C ALA A 152 12.48 -16.95 8.49
N ALA A 153 12.30 -17.55 9.68
CA ALA A 153 13.40 -18.17 10.38
C ALA A 153 14.25 -18.89 9.32
N PRO A 154 15.59 -18.71 9.34
CA PRO A 154 16.47 -19.01 8.22
C PRO A 154 16.00 -20.27 7.49
N ARG A 155 15.50 -20.08 6.26
CA ARG A 155 14.91 -21.18 5.49
C ARG A 155 16.06 -22.14 5.17
N ASP A 156 16.12 -23.25 5.89
CA ASP A 156 16.87 -24.42 5.44
C ASP A 156 16.36 -24.75 4.03
N SER A 157 17.25 -24.61 3.06
CA SER A 157 16.97 -24.66 1.63
C SER A 157 16.40 -26.02 1.24
N ALA A 158 15.08 -26.12 1.15
CA ALA A 158 14.38 -27.22 0.50
C ALA A 158 13.71 -26.70 -0.77
N ALA A 159 14.21 -27.19 -1.91
CA ALA A 159 13.67 -26.94 -3.24
C ALA A 159 12.25 -27.49 -3.35
N GLY A 160 11.29 -26.67 -3.80
CA GLY A 160 9.90 -27.11 -3.94
C GLY A 160 9.03 -26.15 -4.73
N THR A 161 8.93 -26.45 -6.04
CA THR A 161 7.80 -26.26 -6.97
C THR A 161 7.00 -24.95 -6.94
N ASP A 162 7.21 -24.17 -8.00
CA ASP A 162 6.47 -22.98 -8.42
C ASP A 162 4.99 -23.30 -8.70
N ARG A 163 4.08 -22.65 -7.97
CA ARG A 163 2.65 -22.58 -8.31
C ARG A 163 2.36 -21.11 -8.61
N GLY A 164 1.84 -20.84 -9.80
CA GLY A 164 1.52 -19.49 -10.27
C GLY A 164 0.64 -18.74 -9.25
N GLU A 165 1.24 -17.74 -8.63
CA GLU A 165 0.63 -16.87 -7.63
C GLU A 165 0.05 -15.64 -8.37
N VAL A 166 -1.19 -15.28 -8.04
CA VAL A 166 -1.95 -14.21 -8.70
C VAL A 166 -1.73 -12.92 -7.90
N ALA A 167 -1.20 -11.88 -8.55
CA ALA A 167 -0.81 -10.66 -7.87
C ALA A 167 -2.02 -9.75 -7.58
N LYS A 168 -2.13 -9.25 -6.34
CA LYS A 168 -3.18 -8.28 -5.95
C LYS A 168 -2.56 -7.09 -5.23
N GLU A 169 -3.22 -5.93 -5.28
CA GLU A 169 -2.70 -4.70 -4.67
C GLU A 169 -3.73 -3.99 -3.84
N VAL A 170 -3.30 -3.27 -2.80
CA VAL A 170 -4.16 -2.45 -1.95
C VAL A 170 -3.72 -1.00 -1.97
N PHE A 171 -4.67 -0.11 -2.20
CA PHE A 171 -4.52 1.33 -2.05
C PHE A 171 -5.47 1.84 -0.98
N CYS A 172 -4.96 2.56 0.02
CA CYS A 172 -5.79 3.23 1.01
C CYS A 172 -5.84 4.74 0.72
N GLY A 173 -7.05 5.27 0.49
CA GLY A 173 -7.33 6.67 0.16
C GLY A 173 -7.83 7.51 1.35
N ASP A 174 -8.11 8.78 1.08
CA ASP A 174 -8.62 9.76 2.05
C ASP A 174 -10.11 10.02 1.97
N SER A 175 -10.74 10.04 3.17
CA SER A 175 -12.12 10.50 3.43
C SER A 175 -12.21 12.02 3.60
#